data_AF-A0A7K4GKD1-F1
#
_entry.id   AF-A0A7K4GKD1-F1
#
_cell.length_a   1.000
_cell.length_b   1.000
_cell.length_c   1.000
_cell.angle_alpha   90.00
_cell.angle_beta   90.00
_cell.angle_gamma   90.00
#
_symmetry.space_group_name_H-M   'P 1'
#
loop_
_entity.id
_entity.type
_entity.pdbx_description
1 polymer ?
#
loop_
_entity_poly.entity_id
_entity_poly.type
_entity_poly.pdbx_seq_one_letter_code
_entity_poly.pdbx_strand_id
1 'polypeptide(L)'
;MSDYLTPEKIYSRVLNSEIEKKDALKLFESLIYNNDNEEIRCKALEFIGRIAFEDEKTFDVIENCLISDESPLVRFEAAKTLIQSFPKRENKPLLWAIQNEKSIYFFKKLIDLLETYSTSQFKEIRKKTLEKINAHYNLNSDDSKFVLDIDYLDYLKFKTELDNFLSKFELSDADKQTLLKENTEIGNKGLGRVKKAEGGFIINLILTDINEIPASICNLRNLQELEISNCKIEKYPEKCPKLLSLKRIKFKNNTIDKVPSWIRYKS
;
A
#
# COMPACT_ATOMS: atom_id res chain seq x y z
N MET A 1 -30.03 23.84 -3.27
CA MET A 1 -28.90 22.94 -2.92
C MET A 1 -29.36 21.54 -3.26
N SER A 2 -28.89 20.94 -4.36
CA SER A 2 -29.24 19.55 -4.64
C SER A 2 -28.61 18.68 -3.56
N ASP A 3 -29.43 17.86 -2.92
CA ASP A 3 -29.00 16.94 -1.87
C ASP A 3 -28.13 15.86 -2.53
N TYR A 4 -26.83 16.14 -2.69
CA TYR A 4 -25.91 15.23 -3.36
C TYR A 4 -25.90 13.89 -2.61
N LEU A 5 -26.16 12.82 -3.35
CA LEU A 5 -26.22 11.46 -2.83
C LEU A 5 -24.79 10.94 -2.67
N THR A 6 -24.31 10.85 -1.42
CA THR A 6 -22.97 10.34 -1.11
C THR A 6 -23.00 8.82 -0.87
N PRO A 7 -21.86 8.12 -1.00
CA PRO A 7 -21.78 6.70 -0.64
C PRO A 7 -22.29 6.41 0.77
N GLU A 8 -21.97 7.27 1.75
CA GLU A 8 -22.38 7.13 3.15
C GLU A 8 -23.90 7.26 3.30
N LYS A 9 -24.53 8.22 2.60
CA LYS A 9 -25.98 8.38 2.61
C LYS A 9 -26.64 7.13 2.03
N ILE A 10 -26.15 6.62 0.89
CA ILE A 10 -26.69 5.38 0.30
C ILE A 10 -26.57 4.23 1.29
N TYR A 11 -25.40 4.02 1.88
CA TYR A 11 -25.18 2.93 2.83
C TYR A 11 -26.06 3.06 4.09
N SER A 12 -26.22 4.28 4.62
CA SER A 12 -27.12 4.53 5.75
C SER A 12 -28.58 4.17 5.41
N ARG A 13 -29.03 4.48 4.20
CA ARG A 13 -30.38 4.12 3.74
C ARG A 13 -30.58 2.61 3.63
N VAL A 14 -29.53 1.86 3.25
CA VAL A 14 -29.56 0.38 3.29
C VAL A 14 -29.70 -0.11 4.73
N LEU A 15 -28.92 0.42 5.67
CA LEU A 15 -28.99 0.03 7.09
C LEU A 15 -30.35 0.34 7.70
N ASN A 16 -30.96 1.46 7.32
CA ASN A 16 -32.30 1.87 7.76
C ASN A 16 -33.43 1.14 7.02
N SER A 17 -33.12 0.20 6.11
CA SER A 17 -34.10 -0.50 5.27
C SER A 17 -34.96 0.44 4.40
N GLU A 18 -34.45 1.63 4.07
CA GLU A 18 -35.12 2.61 3.22
C GLU A 18 -34.97 2.30 1.72
N ILE A 19 -33.90 1.56 1.36
CA ILE A 19 -33.66 1.05 0.00
C ILE A 19 -33.15 -0.38 0.07
N GLU A 20 -33.48 -1.18 -0.94
CA GLU A 20 -32.96 -2.54 -1.06
C GLU A 20 -31.48 -2.55 -1.44
N LYS A 21 -30.76 -3.62 -1.05
CA LYS A 21 -29.35 -3.82 -1.41
C LYS A 21 -29.12 -3.68 -2.92
N LYS A 22 -30.00 -4.26 -3.74
CA LYS A 22 -29.89 -4.24 -5.21
C LYS A 22 -29.99 -2.83 -5.79
N ASP A 23 -30.81 -1.97 -5.20
CA ASP A 23 -30.92 -0.58 -5.64
C ASP A 23 -29.74 0.26 -5.15
N ALA A 24 -29.25 -0.02 -3.95
CA ALA A 24 -28.01 0.58 -3.45
C ALA A 24 -26.82 0.29 -4.37
N LEU A 25 -26.68 -0.96 -4.84
CA LEU A 25 -25.61 -1.36 -5.76
C LEU A 25 -25.65 -0.57 -7.08
N LYS A 26 -26.84 -0.32 -7.65
CA LYS A 26 -26.98 0.53 -8.84
C LYS A 26 -26.53 1.97 -8.56
N LEU A 27 -26.82 2.49 -7.38
CA LEU A 27 -26.41 3.83 -6.98
C LEU A 27 -24.89 3.91 -6.77
N PHE A 28 -24.27 2.92 -6.14
CA PHE A 28 -22.81 2.83 -6.00
C PHE A 28 -22.12 2.68 -7.36
N GLU A 29 -22.64 1.82 -8.23
CA GLU A 29 -22.18 1.66 -9.61
C GLU A 29 -22.23 3.00 -10.38
N SER A 30 -23.33 3.74 -10.25
CA SER A 30 -23.47 5.07 -10.84
C SER A 30 -22.46 6.07 -10.27
N LEU A 31 -22.15 6.01 -8.96
CA LEU A 31 -21.12 6.86 -8.36
C LEU A 31 -19.71 6.48 -8.82
N ILE A 32 -19.46 5.20 -9.08
CA ILE A 32 -18.17 4.72 -9.59
C ILE A 32 -17.95 5.23 -11.02
N TYR A 33 -18.91 5.06 -11.92
CA TYR A 33 -18.69 5.37 -13.35
C TYR A 33 -18.86 6.85 -13.71
N ASN A 34 -19.58 7.64 -12.91
CA ASN A 34 -19.91 9.03 -13.24
C ASN A 34 -19.23 10.04 -12.30
N ASN A 35 -18.13 9.67 -11.63
CA ASN A 35 -17.45 10.57 -10.69
C ASN A 35 -15.93 10.48 -10.80
N ASP A 36 -15.30 11.63 -11.03
CA ASP A 36 -13.84 11.73 -11.14
C ASP A 36 -13.13 11.70 -9.77
N ASN A 37 -13.86 11.90 -8.67
CA ASN A 37 -13.31 11.85 -7.32
C ASN A 37 -13.05 10.40 -6.88
N GLU A 38 -11.77 10.05 -6.76
CA GLU A 38 -11.33 8.71 -6.35
C GLU A 38 -11.82 8.30 -4.95
N GLU A 39 -11.98 9.24 -4.01
CA GLU A 39 -12.45 8.94 -2.65
C GLU A 39 -13.90 8.47 -2.68
N ILE A 40 -14.73 9.09 -3.50
CA ILE A 40 -16.13 8.69 -3.70
C ILE A 40 -16.18 7.28 -4.32
N ARG A 41 -15.36 7.01 -5.34
CA ARG A 41 -15.31 5.68 -5.99
C ARG A 41 -14.80 4.60 -5.02
N CYS A 42 -13.74 4.89 -4.26
CA CYS A 42 -13.25 4.02 -3.18
C CYS A 42 -14.33 3.72 -2.14
N LYS A 43 -15.03 4.75 -1.64
CA LYS A 43 -16.09 4.58 -0.65
C LYS A 43 -17.27 3.78 -1.18
N ALA A 44 -17.64 3.97 -2.44
CA ALA A 44 -18.64 3.15 -3.09
C ALA A 44 -18.23 1.66 -3.12
N LEU A 45 -16.99 1.34 -3.51
CA LEU A 45 -16.46 -0.04 -3.49
C LEU A 45 -16.39 -0.63 -2.08
N GLU A 46 -15.99 0.15 -1.08
CA GLU A 46 -15.98 -0.26 0.32
C GLU A 46 -17.39 -0.67 0.78
N PHE A 47 -18.41 0.13 0.46
CA PHE A 47 -19.79 -0.17 0.81
C PHE A 47 -20.39 -1.32 0.01
N ILE A 48 -20.03 -1.48 -1.26
CA ILE A 48 -20.35 -2.68 -2.05
C ILE A 48 -19.86 -3.93 -1.29
N GLY A 49 -18.60 -3.93 -0.84
CA GLY A 49 -18.03 -5.06 -0.08
C GLY A 49 -18.75 -5.35 1.23
N ARG A 50 -19.17 -4.31 1.97
CA ARG A 50 -19.92 -4.43 3.23
C ARG A 50 -21.34 -4.96 3.07
N ILE A 51 -21.98 -4.65 1.95
CA ILE A 51 -23.33 -5.16 1.64
C ILE A 51 -23.29 -6.68 1.39
N ALA A 52 -22.10 -7.21 1.03
CA ALA A 52 -21.82 -8.63 0.81
C ALA A 52 -22.80 -9.26 -0.20
N PHE A 53 -22.96 -8.59 -1.35
CA PHE A 53 -23.80 -9.05 -2.43
C PHE A 53 -22.94 -9.78 -3.48
N GLU A 54 -23.13 -11.08 -3.61
CA GLU A 54 -22.31 -11.95 -4.46
C GLU A 54 -23.06 -12.33 -5.73
N ASP A 55 -23.17 -11.39 -6.69
CA ASP A 55 -23.69 -11.67 -8.03
C ASP A 55 -22.69 -11.28 -9.13
N GLU A 56 -22.95 -11.74 -10.35
CA GLU A 56 -22.07 -11.51 -11.49
C GLU A 56 -21.91 -10.02 -11.80
N LYS A 57 -23.00 -9.27 -11.74
CA LYS A 57 -22.98 -7.84 -12.02
C LYS A 57 -22.09 -7.07 -11.02
N THR A 58 -22.17 -7.41 -9.73
CA THR A 58 -21.32 -6.80 -8.70
C THR A 58 -19.86 -7.17 -8.91
N PHE A 59 -19.58 -8.42 -9.29
CA PHE A 59 -18.23 -8.83 -9.65
C PHE A 59 -17.68 -8.01 -10.82
N ASP A 60 -18.45 -7.85 -11.90
CA ASP A 60 -18.02 -7.10 -13.09
C ASP A 60 -17.67 -5.64 -12.76
N VAL A 61 -18.46 -5.00 -11.89
CA VAL A 61 -18.17 -3.63 -11.41
C VAL A 61 -16.84 -3.58 -10.66
N ILE A 62 -16.60 -4.53 -9.75
CA ILE A 62 -15.35 -4.59 -8.98
C ILE A 62 -14.17 -4.92 -9.90
N GLU A 63 -14.34 -5.86 -10.83
CA GLU A 63 -13.32 -6.25 -11.81
C GLU A 63 -12.92 -5.06 -12.69
N ASN A 64 -13.89 -4.32 -13.22
CA ASN A 64 -13.62 -3.15 -14.06
C ASN A 64 -12.82 -2.08 -13.29
N CYS A 65 -13.19 -1.81 -12.03
CA CYS A 65 -12.44 -0.91 -11.17
C CYS A 65 -11.01 -1.41 -10.92
N LEU A 66 -10.84 -2.71 -10.69
CA LEU A 66 -9.54 -3.32 -10.44
C LEU A 66 -8.61 -3.25 -11.66
N ILE A 67 -9.15 -3.46 -12.86
CA ILE A 67 -8.38 -3.55 -14.10
C ILE A 67 -8.10 -2.17 -14.70
N SER A 68 -9.08 -1.26 -14.67
CA SER A 68 -9.09 -0.07 -15.54
C SER A 68 -9.18 1.26 -14.81
N ASP A 69 -9.42 1.30 -13.49
CA ASP A 69 -9.46 2.60 -12.80
C ASP A 69 -8.06 3.23 -12.77
N GLU A 70 -7.99 4.52 -13.04
CA GLU A 70 -6.74 5.28 -13.06
C GLU A 70 -6.13 5.44 -11.67
N SER A 71 -6.95 5.46 -10.63
CA SER A 71 -6.51 5.61 -9.24
C SER A 71 -6.03 4.29 -8.66
N PRO A 72 -4.78 4.22 -8.13
CA PRO A 72 -4.32 3.05 -7.40
C PRO A 72 -5.07 2.82 -6.09
N LEU A 73 -5.69 3.86 -5.50
CA LEU A 73 -6.55 3.71 -4.32
C LEU A 73 -7.80 2.91 -4.67
N VAL A 74 -8.43 3.24 -5.80
CA VAL A 74 -9.64 2.58 -6.28
C VAL A 74 -9.32 1.14 -6.71
N ARG A 75 -8.23 0.93 -7.46
CA ARG A 75 -7.77 -0.43 -7.81
C ARG A 75 -7.51 -1.28 -6.58
N PHE A 76 -6.83 -0.73 -5.55
CA PHE A 76 -6.58 -1.48 -4.31
C PHE A 76 -7.88 -1.80 -3.57
N GLU A 77 -8.80 -0.84 -3.44
CA GLU A 77 -10.08 -1.10 -2.77
C GLU A 77 -10.90 -2.14 -3.54
N ALA A 78 -10.87 -2.13 -4.88
CA ALA A 78 -11.46 -3.19 -5.70
C ALA A 78 -10.81 -4.55 -5.44
N ALA A 79 -9.47 -4.63 -5.38
CA ALA A 79 -8.76 -5.86 -5.04
C ALA A 79 -9.17 -6.40 -3.65
N LYS A 80 -9.23 -5.51 -2.66
CA LYS A 80 -9.65 -5.82 -1.29
C LYS A 80 -11.08 -6.32 -1.24
N THR A 81 -12.01 -5.63 -1.91
CA THR A 81 -13.41 -6.04 -2.00
C THR A 81 -13.56 -7.39 -2.69
N LEU A 82 -12.81 -7.64 -3.78
CA LEU A 82 -12.82 -8.94 -4.47
C LEU A 82 -12.33 -10.08 -3.57
N ILE A 83 -11.23 -9.88 -2.84
CA ILE A 83 -10.69 -10.85 -1.87
C ILE A 83 -11.71 -11.15 -0.76
N GLN A 84 -12.43 -10.14 -0.28
CA GLN A 84 -13.36 -10.26 0.84
C GLN A 84 -14.71 -10.85 0.44
N SER A 85 -15.28 -10.39 -0.68
CA SER A 85 -16.63 -10.74 -1.11
C SER A 85 -16.68 -11.93 -2.05
N PHE A 86 -15.59 -12.24 -2.77
CA PHE A 86 -15.57 -13.36 -3.74
C PHE A 86 -14.42 -14.34 -3.46
N PRO A 87 -14.24 -14.83 -2.22
CA PRO A 87 -13.06 -15.63 -1.86
C PRO A 87 -12.93 -16.89 -2.71
N LYS A 88 -14.04 -17.57 -3.02
CA LYS A 88 -14.07 -18.85 -3.76
C LYS A 88 -13.91 -18.71 -5.28
N ARG A 89 -13.97 -17.49 -5.82
CA ARG A 89 -13.91 -17.26 -7.27
C ARG A 89 -12.46 -17.33 -7.76
N GLU A 90 -12.28 -17.57 -9.06
CA GLU A 90 -10.96 -17.55 -9.67
C GLU A 90 -10.32 -16.16 -9.59
N ASN A 91 -9.06 -16.09 -9.18
CA ASN A 91 -8.34 -14.83 -8.98
C ASN A 91 -7.74 -14.24 -10.26
N LYS A 92 -8.16 -14.69 -11.46
CA LYS A 92 -7.59 -14.25 -12.75
C LYS A 92 -7.51 -12.72 -12.88
N PRO A 93 -8.57 -11.94 -12.54
CA PRO A 93 -8.51 -10.49 -12.71
C PRO A 93 -7.51 -9.83 -11.76
N LEU A 94 -7.43 -10.33 -10.52
CA LEU A 94 -6.48 -9.86 -9.54
C LEU A 94 -5.03 -10.20 -9.90
N LEU A 95 -4.79 -11.40 -10.43
CA LEU A 95 -3.48 -11.78 -10.95
C LEU A 95 -3.08 -10.92 -12.15
N TRP A 96 -4.01 -10.63 -13.05
CA TRP A 96 -3.78 -9.72 -14.17
C TRP A 96 -3.45 -8.30 -13.68
N ALA A 97 -4.20 -7.78 -12.71
CA ALA A 97 -3.97 -6.47 -12.11
C ALA A 97 -2.57 -6.41 -11.48
N ILE A 98 -2.18 -7.41 -10.68
CA ILE A 98 -0.83 -7.50 -10.08
C ILE A 98 0.29 -7.47 -11.13
N GLN A 99 0.07 -8.12 -12.29
CA GLN A 99 1.08 -8.15 -13.36
C GLN A 99 1.28 -6.80 -14.03
N ASN A 100 0.21 -6.02 -14.17
CA ASN A 100 0.20 -4.73 -14.88
C ASN A 100 0.30 -3.52 -13.94
N GLU A 101 0.13 -3.72 -12.64
CA GLU A 101 0.22 -2.68 -11.64
C GLU A 101 1.65 -2.14 -11.50
N LYS A 102 1.73 -0.84 -11.23
CA LYS A 102 2.96 -0.11 -10.98
C LYS A 102 2.94 0.67 -9.68
N SER A 103 1.82 0.81 -8.99
CA SER A 103 1.72 1.68 -7.83
C SER A 103 2.35 1.12 -6.56
N ILE A 104 3.19 1.93 -5.90
CA ILE A 104 3.73 1.62 -4.56
C ILE A 104 2.59 1.38 -3.58
N TYR A 105 1.58 2.26 -3.60
CA TYR A 105 0.44 2.18 -2.70
C TYR A 105 -0.27 0.83 -2.85
N PHE A 106 -0.58 0.44 -4.10
CA PHE A 106 -1.28 -0.82 -4.36
C PHE A 106 -0.49 -2.02 -3.84
N PHE A 107 0.80 -2.14 -4.22
CA PHE A 107 1.62 -3.28 -3.78
C PHE A 107 1.80 -3.33 -2.27
N LYS A 108 2.07 -2.19 -1.63
CA LYS A 108 2.23 -2.11 -0.18
C LYS A 108 0.95 -2.54 0.53
N LYS A 109 -0.19 -1.94 0.18
CA LYS A 109 -1.47 -2.23 0.81
C LYS A 109 -1.95 -3.65 0.55
N LEU A 110 -1.72 -4.17 -0.66
CA LEU A 110 -2.06 -5.56 -0.98
C LEU A 110 -1.23 -6.55 -0.17
N ILE A 111 0.09 -6.35 -0.03
CA ILE A 111 0.92 -7.23 0.80
C ILE A 111 0.49 -7.17 2.27
N ASP A 112 0.25 -5.97 2.81
CA ASP A 112 -0.22 -5.82 4.19
C ASP A 112 -1.55 -6.55 4.41
N LEU A 113 -2.49 -6.40 3.48
CA LEU A 113 -3.77 -7.11 3.50
C LEU A 113 -3.57 -8.62 3.48
N LEU A 114 -2.79 -9.13 2.53
CA LEU A 114 -2.55 -10.58 2.36
C LEU A 114 -1.79 -11.21 3.53
N GLU A 115 -1.08 -10.42 4.34
CA GLU A 115 -0.43 -10.89 5.57
C GLU A 115 -1.40 -11.05 6.74
N THR A 116 -2.54 -10.36 6.72
CA THR A 116 -3.60 -10.57 7.71
C THR A 116 -4.37 -11.87 7.48
N TYR A 117 -4.34 -12.42 6.25
CA TYR A 117 -5.00 -13.68 5.91
C TYR A 117 -4.04 -14.88 6.05
N SER A 118 -4.42 -15.85 6.87
CA SER A 118 -3.68 -17.12 7.04
C SER A 118 -4.13 -18.22 6.06
N THR A 119 -5.16 -17.95 5.26
CA THR A 119 -5.83 -18.95 4.41
C THR A 119 -4.97 -19.40 3.23
N SER A 120 -5.08 -20.69 2.87
CA SER A 120 -4.39 -21.27 1.71
C SER A 120 -4.79 -20.62 0.39
N GLN A 121 -6.03 -20.13 0.31
CA GLN A 121 -6.65 -19.57 -0.89
C GLN A 121 -5.91 -18.37 -1.48
N PHE A 122 -5.34 -17.51 -0.63
CA PHE A 122 -4.64 -16.30 -1.10
C PHE A 122 -3.12 -16.47 -1.13
N LYS A 123 -2.61 -17.68 -0.86
CA LYS A 123 -1.17 -17.97 -0.93
C LYS A 123 -0.61 -17.74 -2.34
N GLU A 124 -1.36 -18.12 -3.37
CA GLU A 124 -0.94 -17.91 -4.76
C GLU A 124 -0.85 -16.41 -5.09
N ILE A 125 -1.86 -15.64 -4.69
CA ILE A 125 -1.88 -14.18 -4.89
C ILE A 125 -0.68 -13.55 -4.20
N ARG A 126 -0.47 -13.87 -2.91
CA ARG A 126 0.68 -13.37 -2.14
C ARG A 126 2.01 -13.73 -2.80
N LYS A 127 2.14 -14.98 -3.27
CA LYS A 127 3.33 -15.45 -3.99
C LYS A 127 3.56 -14.62 -5.25
N LYS A 128 2.53 -14.41 -6.08
CA LYS A 128 2.61 -13.65 -7.33
C LYS A 128 2.92 -12.17 -7.10
N THR A 129 2.32 -11.56 -6.07
CA THR A 129 2.63 -10.20 -5.64
C THR A 129 4.10 -10.08 -5.23
N LEU A 130 4.60 -11.00 -4.39
CA LEU A 130 6.00 -11.02 -3.99
C LEU A 130 6.95 -11.28 -5.17
N GLU A 131 6.62 -12.20 -6.09
CA GLU A 131 7.40 -12.44 -7.30
C GLU A 131 7.57 -11.16 -8.13
N LYS A 132 6.50 -10.38 -8.29
CA LYS A 132 6.54 -9.09 -9.00
C LYS A 132 7.45 -8.07 -8.29
N ILE A 133 7.28 -7.92 -6.98
CA ILE A 133 8.07 -6.99 -6.15
C ILE A 133 9.56 -7.39 -6.16
N ASN A 134 9.84 -8.68 -6.01
CA ASN A 134 11.20 -9.23 -6.02
C ASN A 134 11.88 -9.02 -7.38
N ALA A 135 11.16 -9.24 -8.48
CA ALA A 135 11.67 -9.02 -9.81
C ALA A 135 11.98 -7.54 -10.06
N HIS A 136 11.19 -6.62 -9.50
CA HIS A 136 11.43 -5.19 -9.62
C HIS A 136 12.71 -4.75 -8.88
N TYR A 137 12.88 -5.15 -7.63
CA TYR A 137 14.05 -4.75 -6.83
C TYR A 137 15.28 -5.63 -7.01
N ASN A 138 15.15 -6.78 -7.67
CA ASN A 138 16.17 -7.82 -7.79
C ASN A 138 16.73 -8.28 -6.42
N LEU A 139 15.82 -8.51 -5.48
CA LEU A 139 16.10 -8.94 -4.10
C LEU A 139 15.19 -10.11 -3.72
N ASN A 140 15.51 -10.79 -2.61
CA ASN A 140 14.63 -11.81 -2.04
C ASN A 140 13.38 -11.18 -1.41
N SER A 141 12.39 -11.99 -1.00
CA SER A 141 11.11 -11.52 -0.50
C SER A 141 11.18 -10.61 0.73
N ASP A 142 12.01 -10.94 1.73
CA ASP A 142 12.10 -10.14 2.96
C ASP A 142 12.76 -8.76 2.67
N ASP A 143 13.81 -8.78 1.86
CA ASP A 143 14.58 -7.59 1.50
C ASP A 143 13.83 -6.68 0.52
N SER A 144 13.15 -7.25 -0.47
CA SER A 144 12.31 -6.49 -1.40
C SER A 144 11.13 -5.84 -0.69
N LYS A 145 10.54 -6.54 0.30
CA LYS A 145 9.49 -5.96 1.15
C LYS A 145 10.02 -4.79 1.97
N PHE A 146 11.23 -4.89 2.53
CA PHE A 146 11.84 -3.78 3.24
C PHE A 146 12.03 -2.55 2.33
N VAL A 147 12.53 -2.75 1.11
CA VAL A 147 12.68 -1.65 0.14
C VAL A 147 11.31 -1.04 -0.21
N LEU A 148 10.29 -1.87 -0.46
CA LEU A 148 8.92 -1.40 -0.68
C LEU A 148 8.37 -0.56 0.48
N ASP A 149 8.65 -0.95 1.73
CA ASP A 149 8.21 -0.18 2.89
C ASP A 149 8.90 1.20 2.95
N ILE A 150 10.18 1.29 2.58
CA ILE A 150 10.90 2.57 2.48
C ILE A 150 10.33 3.43 1.36
N ASP A 151 10.13 2.87 0.17
CA ASP A 151 9.52 3.60 -0.96
C ASP A 151 8.11 4.08 -0.62
N TYR A 152 7.34 3.30 0.16
CA TYR A 152 6.03 3.72 0.63
C TYR A 152 6.09 4.87 1.65
N LEU A 153 7.08 4.89 2.53
CA LEU A 153 7.29 6.04 3.44
C LEU A 153 7.65 7.31 2.66
N ASP A 154 8.54 7.20 1.67
CA ASP A 154 8.88 8.31 0.77
C ASP A 154 7.63 8.80 0.01
N TYR A 155 6.79 7.87 -0.48
CA TYR A 155 5.50 8.19 -1.12
C TYR A 155 4.55 8.95 -0.18
N LEU A 156 4.40 8.52 1.08
CA LEU A 156 3.54 9.21 2.04
C LEU A 156 4.04 10.62 2.37
N LYS A 157 5.37 10.77 2.53
CA LYS A 157 6.00 12.08 2.75
C LYS A 157 5.73 13.01 1.58
N PHE A 158 5.99 12.54 0.36
CA PHE A 158 5.72 13.29 -0.87
C PHE A 158 4.24 13.69 -0.97
N LYS A 159 3.31 12.75 -0.78
CA LYS A 159 1.87 13.02 -0.86
C LYS A 159 1.46 14.11 0.14
N THR A 160 1.94 14.02 1.39
CA THR A 160 1.65 15.02 2.42
C THR A 160 2.20 16.40 2.07
N GLU A 161 3.44 16.47 1.58
CA GLU A 161 4.07 17.73 1.16
C GLU A 161 3.35 18.35 -0.04
N LEU A 162 2.94 17.51 -1.01
CA LEU A 162 2.17 17.94 -2.16
C LEU A 162 0.78 18.45 -1.75
N ASP A 163 0.05 17.72 -0.91
CA ASP A 163 -1.27 18.15 -0.43
C ASP A 163 -1.17 19.51 0.31
N ASN A 164 -0.15 19.67 1.16
CA ASN A 164 0.13 20.94 1.83
C ASN A 164 0.47 22.07 0.85
N PHE A 165 1.19 21.76 -0.23
CA PHE A 165 1.50 22.73 -1.27
C PHE A 165 0.24 23.11 -2.04
N LEU A 166 -0.52 22.13 -2.54
CA LEU A 166 -1.74 22.33 -3.33
C LEU A 166 -2.84 23.03 -2.54
N SER A 167 -2.92 22.84 -1.22
CA SER A 167 -3.88 23.56 -0.36
C SER A 167 -3.73 25.09 -0.37
N LYS A 168 -2.59 25.60 -0.84
CA LYS A 168 -2.33 27.04 -0.98
C LYS A 168 -2.89 27.61 -2.28
N PHE A 169 -3.45 26.77 -3.14
CA PHE A 169 -3.99 27.13 -4.45
C PHE A 169 -5.47 26.75 -4.53
N GLU A 170 -6.25 27.58 -5.22
CA GLU A 170 -7.67 27.31 -5.50
C GLU A 170 -7.81 26.37 -6.71
N LEU A 171 -7.31 25.14 -6.58
CA LEU A 171 -7.40 24.11 -7.62
C LEU A 171 -8.67 23.27 -7.47
N SER A 172 -9.25 22.87 -8.60
CA SER A 172 -10.30 21.84 -8.61
C SER A 172 -9.72 20.50 -8.16
N ASP A 173 -10.57 19.60 -7.64
CA ASP A 173 -10.10 18.27 -7.23
C ASP A 173 -9.57 17.45 -8.42
N ALA A 174 -10.10 17.67 -9.61
CA ALA A 174 -9.61 17.04 -10.84
C ALA A 174 -8.17 17.49 -11.18
N ASP A 175 -7.85 18.77 -11.01
CA ASP A 175 -6.50 19.29 -11.26
C ASP A 175 -5.50 18.74 -10.23
N LYS A 176 -5.89 18.68 -8.95
CA LYS A 176 -5.06 18.06 -7.89
C LYS A 176 -4.76 16.59 -8.21
N GLN A 177 -5.77 15.84 -8.65
CA GLN A 177 -5.62 14.43 -9.00
C GLN A 177 -4.70 14.22 -10.20
N THR A 178 -4.78 15.10 -11.20
CA THR A 178 -3.87 15.07 -12.35
C THR A 178 -2.41 15.23 -11.92
N LEU A 179 -2.13 16.17 -11.01
CA LEU A 179 -0.79 16.42 -10.47
C LEU A 179 -0.29 15.28 -9.56
N LEU A 180 -1.19 14.61 -8.85
CA LEU A 180 -0.87 13.46 -7.98
C LEU A 180 -0.45 12.23 -8.79
N LYS A 181 -1.06 12.00 -9.96
CA LYS A 181 -0.88 10.78 -10.77
C LYS A 181 0.56 10.54 -11.20
N GLU A 182 1.32 11.61 -11.49
CA GLU A 182 2.65 11.56 -12.10
C GLU A 182 3.77 10.99 -11.19
N ASN A 183 3.51 10.76 -9.89
CA ASN A 183 4.56 10.36 -8.94
C ASN A 183 4.20 9.13 -8.07
N THR A 184 3.30 8.27 -8.55
CA THR A 184 2.71 7.15 -7.77
C THR A 184 3.30 5.77 -8.10
N GLU A 185 4.19 5.68 -9.09
CA GLU A 185 4.80 4.42 -9.52
C GLU A 185 5.88 3.92 -8.54
N ILE A 186 6.07 2.60 -8.53
CA ILE A 186 7.12 1.87 -7.81
C ILE A 186 8.47 2.33 -8.32
N GLY A 187 9.11 3.15 -7.49
CA GLY A 187 10.39 3.76 -7.77
C GLY A 187 11.55 2.95 -7.20
N ASN A 188 12.76 3.38 -7.54
CA ASN A 188 14.00 2.81 -7.04
C ASN A 188 14.63 3.65 -5.91
N LYS A 189 13.85 4.53 -5.24
CA LYS A 189 14.40 5.46 -4.23
C LYS A 189 14.87 4.71 -3.00
N GLY A 190 14.13 3.68 -2.58
CA GLY A 190 14.53 2.75 -1.53
C GLY A 190 15.83 2.02 -1.86
N LEU A 191 16.05 1.65 -3.14
CA LEU A 191 17.31 1.04 -3.57
C LEU A 191 18.52 1.98 -3.47
N GLY A 192 18.34 3.29 -3.58
CA GLY A 192 19.42 4.27 -3.37
C GLY A 192 20.03 4.21 -1.96
N ARG A 193 19.28 3.64 -1.01
CA ARG A 193 19.70 3.40 0.38
C ARG A 193 20.38 2.04 0.57
N VAL A 194 20.39 1.18 -0.44
CA VAL A 194 21.13 -0.10 -0.46
C VAL A 194 22.53 0.14 -0.99
N LYS A 195 23.53 0.10 -0.12
CA LYS A 195 24.95 0.28 -0.51
C LYS A 195 25.57 -0.99 -1.06
N LYS A 196 25.10 -2.15 -0.61
CA LYS A 196 25.57 -3.44 -1.08
C LYS A 196 24.49 -4.49 -0.92
N ALA A 197 24.28 -5.27 -1.97
CA ALA A 197 23.51 -6.51 -1.94
C ALA A 197 24.30 -7.63 -2.62
N GLU A 198 24.14 -8.87 -2.12
CA GLU A 198 24.79 -10.07 -2.65
C GLU A 198 23.76 -11.20 -2.71
N GLY A 199 23.63 -11.86 -3.87
CA GLY A 199 22.70 -12.99 -4.04
C GLY A 199 21.24 -12.66 -3.73
N GLY A 200 20.82 -11.40 -3.92
CA GLY A 200 19.47 -10.93 -3.59
C GLY A 200 19.27 -10.56 -2.11
N PHE A 201 20.32 -10.54 -1.30
CA PHE A 201 20.28 -10.13 0.10
C PHE A 201 21.01 -8.81 0.31
N ILE A 202 20.38 -7.87 1.01
CA ILE A 202 20.96 -6.61 1.43
C ILE A 202 22.00 -6.87 2.53
N ILE A 203 23.21 -6.39 2.31
CA ILE A 203 24.36 -6.54 3.20
C ILE A 203 24.69 -5.23 3.91
N ASN A 204 24.55 -4.09 3.21
CA ASN A 204 24.83 -2.76 3.74
C ASN A 204 23.71 -1.79 3.36
N LEU A 205 23.16 -1.10 4.38
CA LEU A 205 22.16 -0.05 4.26
C LEU A 205 22.68 1.29 4.76
N ILE A 206 22.31 2.36 4.05
CA ILE A 206 22.31 3.72 4.58
C ILE A 206 20.88 4.26 4.59
N LEU A 207 20.34 4.51 5.77
CA LEU A 207 19.05 5.15 5.92
C LEU A 207 19.26 6.66 6.11
N THR A 208 18.65 7.43 5.22
CA THR A 208 18.68 8.90 5.20
C THR A 208 17.28 9.43 4.92
N ASP A 209 16.98 10.61 5.48
CA ASP A 209 15.73 11.33 5.27
C ASP A 209 14.46 10.52 5.61
N ILE A 210 14.52 9.70 6.66
CA ILE A 210 13.37 8.96 7.19
C ILE A 210 13.04 9.42 8.62
N ASN A 211 11.76 9.34 8.99
CA ASN A 211 11.24 9.62 10.33
C ASN A 211 10.84 8.35 11.11
N GLU A 212 10.74 7.22 10.43
CA GLU A 212 10.41 5.91 11.00
C GLU A 212 11.24 4.82 10.31
N ILE A 213 11.75 3.84 11.06
CA ILE A 213 12.33 2.64 10.49
C ILE A 213 11.24 1.56 10.35
N PRO A 214 10.95 1.07 9.13
CA PRO A 214 9.97 -0.01 8.94
C PRO A 214 10.32 -1.25 9.76
N ALA A 215 9.30 -1.86 10.39
CA ALA A 215 9.48 -3.09 11.15
C ALA A 215 10.03 -4.27 10.31
N SER A 216 9.87 -4.23 8.99
CA SER A 216 10.46 -5.20 8.05
C SER A 216 11.98 -5.22 8.06
N ILE A 217 12.67 -4.17 8.55
CA ILE A 217 14.12 -4.20 8.77
C ILE A 217 14.51 -5.40 9.65
N CYS A 218 13.64 -5.79 10.58
CA CYS A 218 13.85 -6.90 11.48
C CYS A 218 13.89 -8.26 10.77
N ASN A 219 13.55 -8.34 9.48
CA ASN A 219 13.62 -9.56 8.67
C ASN A 219 14.91 -9.68 7.86
N LEU A 220 15.77 -8.65 7.83
CA LEU A 220 16.99 -8.63 7.03
C LEU A 220 18.11 -9.49 7.66
N ARG A 221 18.02 -10.80 7.49
CA ARG A 221 18.92 -11.78 8.14
C ARG A 221 20.39 -11.62 7.80
N ASN A 222 20.67 -11.08 6.62
CA ASN A 222 22.02 -10.93 6.08
C ASN A 222 22.57 -9.50 6.22
N LEU A 223 21.81 -8.57 6.78
CA LEU A 223 22.28 -7.20 7.00
C LEU A 223 23.47 -7.22 7.95
N GLN A 224 24.62 -6.71 7.50
CA GLN A 224 25.87 -6.67 8.27
C GLN A 224 26.21 -5.26 8.74
N GLU A 225 25.86 -4.26 7.94
CA GLU A 225 26.13 -2.85 8.22
C GLU A 225 24.86 -2.02 8.06
N LEU A 226 24.56 -1.24 9.08
CA LEU A 226 23.48 -0.26 9.05
C LEU A 226 24.02 1.11 9.43
N GLU A 227 24.00 2.04 8.50
CA GLU A 227 24.20 3.46 8.79
C GLU A 227 22.86 4.17 8.79
N ILE A 228 22.60 4.94 9.84
CA ILE A 228 21.45 5.84 9.93
C ILE A 228 22.02 7.24 10.01
N SER A 229 21.73 8.09 9.02
CA SER A 229 22.31 9.42 8.93
C SER A 229 21.31 10.50 8.55
N ASN A 230 21.35 11.63 9.25
CA ASN A 230 20.49 12.79 9.02
C ASN A 230 18.99 12.42 9.05
N CYS A 231 18.58 11.61 10.02
CA CYS A 231 17.21 11.19 10.23
C CYS A 231 16.67 11.78 11.55
N LYS A 232 15.37 12.06 11.58
CA LYS A 232 14.64 12.45 12.80
C LYS A 232 13.73 11.31 13.22
N ILE A 233 14.35 10.19 13.63
CA ILE A 233 13.61 8.96 13.86
C ILE A 233 12.86 9.05 15.18
N GLU A 234 11.53 9.05 15.10
CA GLU A 234 10.63 9.04 16.26
C GLU A 234 10.24 7.62 16.64
N LYS A 235 10.24 6.70 15.65
CA LYS A 235 9.75 5.32 15.81
C LYS A 235 10.75 4.30 15.30
N TYR A 236 10.98 3.28 16.13
CA TYR A 236 11.81 2.12 15.85
C TYR A 236 11.01 0.84 16.15
N PRO A 237 11.29 -0.28 15.45
CA PRO A 237 10.76 -1.57 15.89
C PRO A 237 11.33 -1.93 17.27
N GLU A 238 10.48 -2.39 18.18
CA GLU A 238 10.91 -2.69 19.56
C GLU A 238 11.91 -3.85 19.63
N LYS A 239 11.73 -4.88 18.79
CA LYS A 239 12.54 -6.11 18.76
C LYS A 239 12.82 -6.53 17.31
N CYS A 240 14.08 -6.83 17.00
CA CYS A 240 14.48 -7.39 15.71
C CYS A 240 15.24 -8.72 15.87
N PRO A 241 14.54 -9.83 16.17
CA PRO A 241 15.19 -11.10 16.47
C PRO A 241 15.91 -11.73 15.28
N LYS A 242 15.60 -11.33 14.04
CA LYS A 242 16.23 -11.90 12.84
C LYS A 242 17.41 -11.09 12.29
N LEU A 243 17.80 -9.97 12.92
CA LEU A 243 19.03 -9.24 12.57
C LEU A 243 20.28 -9.95 13.09
N LEU A 244 20.49 -11.20 12.67
CA LEU A 244 21.49 -12.11 13.22
C LEU A 244 22.92 -11.78 12.76
N SER A 245 23.05 -11.19 11.57
CA SER A 245 24.33 -10.91 10.91
C SER A 245 24.85 -9.49 11.13
N LEU A 246 24.12 -8.64 11.86
CA LEU A 246 24.48 -7.24 12.04
C LEU A 246 25.77 -7.14 12.86
N LYS A 247 26.80 -6.52 12.27
CA LYS A 247 28.15 -6.37 12.86
C LYS A 247 28.47 -4.92 13.19
N ARG A 248 27.96 -3.98 12.41
CA ARG A 248 28.25 -2.56 12.56
C ARG A 248 26.97 -1.75 12.44
N ILE A 249 26.76 -0.86 13.39
CA ILE A 249 25.75 0.17 13.31
C ILE A 249 26.40 1.53 13.50
N LYS A 250 26.04 2.50 12.67
CA LYS A 250 26.52 3.87 12.75
C LYS A 250 25.34 4.82 12.82
N PHE A 251 25.45 5.78 13.71
CA PHE A 251 24.52 6.89 13.81
C PHE A 251 25.29 8.17 13.56
N LYS A 252 24.98 8.86 12.47
CA LYS A 252 25.69 10.08 12.06
C LYS A 252 24.70 11.23 11.94
N ASN A 253 24.95 12.33 12.64
CA ASN A 253 24.09 13.53 12.57
C ASN A 253 22.62 13.23 12.90
N ASN A 254 22.35 12.41 13.92
CA ASN A 254 21.01 12.20 14.46
C ASN A 254 20.98 12.71 15.91
N THR A 255 19.79 13.10 16.36
CA THR A 255 19.49 13.28 17.78
C THR A 255 18.93 11.95 18.30
N ILE A 256 19.71 11.21 19.09
CA ILE A 256 19.28 9.91 19.62
C ILE A 256 19.16 10.01 21.12
N ASP A 257 17.92 10.04 21.59
CA ASP A 257 17.63 9.98 23.03
C ASP A 257 17.58 8.53 23.54
N LYS A 258 17.26 7.57 22.66
CA LYS A 258 17.18 6.13 22.97
C LYS A 258 17.72 5.29 21.82
N VAL A 259 18.66 4.41 22.13
CA VAL A 259 19.19 3.41 21.18
C VAL A 259 18.25 2.18 21.19
N PRO A 260 17.81 1.67 20.03
CA PRO A 260 16.96 0.47 19.94
C PRO A 260 17.53 -0.76 20.67
N SER A 261 16.65 -1.52 21.33
CA SER A 261 17.05 -2.67 22.18
C SER A 261 17.72 -3.84 21.44
N TRP A 262 17.51 -3.93 20.13
CA TRP A 262 18.12 -4.93 19.26
C TRP A 262 19.52 -4.55 18.79
N ILE A 263 19.99 -3.34 19.12
CA ILE A 263 21.41 -2.96 19.06
C ILE A 263 22.05 -3.49 20.34
N ARG A 264 22.17 -4.82 20.43
CA ARG A 264 22.92 -5.45 21.51
C ARG A 264 24.39 -5.36 21.17
N TYR A 265 25.18 -4.78 22.08
CA TYR A 265 26.62 -5.02 22.11
C TYR A 265 26.82 -6.54 22.19
N LYS A 266 27.35 -7.15 21.13
CA LYS A 266 28.02 -8.44 21.29
C LYS A 266 29.33 -8.13 22.02
N SER A 267 29.31 -8.27 23.35
CA SER A 267 30.52 -8.40 24.17
C SER A 267 31.33 -9.61 23.72
#